data_AF-A0A1J1H8B4-F1
#
_entry.id   AF-A0A1J1H8B4-F1
#
_cell.length_a   1.000
_cell.length_b   1.000
_cell.length_c   1.000
_cell.angle_alpha   90.00
_cell.angle_beta   90.00
_cell.angle_gamma   90.00
#
_symmetry.space_group_name_H-M   'P 1'
#
loop_
_entity.id
_entity.type
_entity.pdbx_description
1 polymer ?
#
loop_
_entity_poly.entity_id
_entity_poly.type
_entity_poly.pdbx_seq_one_letter_code
_entity_poly.pdbx_strand_id
1 'polypeptide(L)'
;MLRLNNVRFFFKSKVRLSGGKQHPKWVVKDKEKYNVYTYDNSYYGENFRYNNFLLHIRSYKYYINYIVENIYKTLKSCGNFCFNPIKNFILKHNPDIRYQLVALLAFLGTTSIITTYHNNIYQNIIDITNMLELGVVDDMKENNFFDTQSELQNKNIDDYSQDHERLTDLWEKALKDATQKNSFNQLCQYLTIKDDEPIVNFKPKHIWRYGMIPYGENNPDTKTFAIPSSEKPFRSFALNFTYNNLSGNWGDYVDRRDNKGSLLRPSRYMFTDVLIPATK
;
A
#
# COMPACT_ATOMS: atom_id res chain seq x y z
N MET A 1 39.31 0.79 0.16
CA MET A 1 39.83 -0.39 0.89
C MET A 1 39.66 -1.69 0.07
N LEU A 2 40.10 -1.74 -1.20
CA LEU A 2 39.89 -2.89 -2.10
C LEU A 2 41.02 -3.11 -3.13
N ARG A 3 42.26 -2.63 -2.85
CA ARG A 3 43.38 -2.75 -3.80
C ARG A 3 44.53 -3.67 -3.37
N LEU A 4 44.49 -4.26 -2.19
CA LEU A 4 45.59 -5.09 -1.67
C LEU A 4 45.27 -6.60 -1.54
N ASN A 5 44.03 -7.04 -1.77
CA ASN A 5 43.65 -8.45 -1.60
C ASN A 5 44.00 -9.35 -2.80
N ASN A 6 44.11 -8.81 -4.02
CA ASN A 6 44.34 -9.66 -5.20
C ASN A 6 45.76 -10.22 -5.29
N VAL A 7 46.75 -9.54 -4.69
CA VAL A 7 48.15 -10.00 -4.73
C VAL A 7 48.39 -11.16 -3.76
N ARG A 8 47.70 -11.20 -2.61
CA ARG A 8 47.84 -12.30 -1.64
C ARG A 8 47.21 -13.61 -2.08
N PHE A 9 46.24 -13.60 -3.00
CA PHE A 9 45.66 -14.84 -3.55
C PHE A 9 46.52 -15.48 -4.65
N PHE A 10 47.35 -14.70 -5.35
CA PHE A 10 48.27 -15.22 -6.37
C PHE A 10 49.40 -16.08 -5.77
N PHE A 11 49.87 -15.75 -4.56
CA PHE A 11 50.90 -16.55 -3.86
C PHE A 11 50.35 -17.75 -3.07
N LYS A 12 49.03 -17.89 -2.96
CA LYS A 12 48.36 -19.05 -2.32
C LYS A 12 47.72 -20.02 -3.31
N SER A 13 47.61 -19.66 -4.59
CA SER A 13 47.23 -20.62 -5.61
C SER A 13 48.38 -21.61 -5.80
N LYS A 14 48.23 -22.85 -5.30
CA LYS A 14 49.06 -23.97 -5.72
C LYS A 14 49.15 -23.90 -7.25
N VAL A 15 50.38 -23.83 -7.78
CA VAL A 15 50.64 -24.00 -9.20
C VAL A 15 49.99 -25.33 -9.58
N ARG A 16 48.82 -25.28 -10.21
CA ARG A 16 48.19 -26.46 -10.77
C ARG A 16 48.95 -26.76 -12.04
N LEU A 17 50.06 -27.48 -11.90
CA LEU A 17 50.62 -28.23 -13.00
C LEU A 17 49.49 -29.11 -13.54
N SER A 18 49.19 -28.99 -14.83
CA SER A 18 48.16 -29.78 -15.50
C SER A 18 48.53 -31.26 -15.40
N GLY A 19 47.96 -31.93 -14.43
CA GLY A 19 48.18 -33.33 -14.12
C GLY A 19 47.32 -33.68 -12.93
N GLY A 20 46.05 -34.01 -13.20
CA GLY A 20 45.16 -34.54 -12.17
C GLY A 20 45.67 -35.87 -11.61
N LYS A 21 44.88 -36.49 -10.73
CA LYS A 21 45.17 -37.79 -10.07
C LYS A 21 45.40 -38.97 -11.05
N GLN A 22 45.24 -38.76 -12.35
CA GLN A 22 45.53 -39.69 -13.43
C GLN A 22 46.88 -39.34 -14.06
N HIS A 23 47.81 -40.27 -13.95
CA HIS A 23 49.11 -40.26 -14.60
C HIS A 23 49.10 -41.21 -15.79
N PRO A 24 49.97 -41.02 -16.80
CA PRO A 24 50.11 -41.97 -17.90
C PRO A 24 50.43 -43.36 -17.35
N LYS A 25 49.76 -44.39 -17.87
CA LYS A 25 49.96 -45.80 -17.53
C LYS A 25 50.24 -46.58 -18.80
N TRP A 26 51.09 -47.60 -18.71
CA TRP A 26 51.41 -48.49 -19.83
C TRP A 26 50.29 -49.51 -20.14
N VAL A 27 49.30 -49.65 -19.24
CA VAL A 27 48.17 -50.58 -19.39
C VAL A 27 46.92 -49.80 -19.81
N VAL A 28 46.36 -50.14 -20.97
CA VAL A 28 45.12 -49.57 -21.50
C VAL A 28 43.91 -50.40 -21.06
N LYS A 29 42.86 -49.75 -20.56
CA LYS A 29 41.62 -50.41 -20.14
C LYS A 29 40.80 -50.83 -21.36
N ASP A 30 39.99 -51.89 -21.25
CA ASP A 30 39.17 -52.42 -22.36
C ASP A 30 38.29 -51.37 -23.06
N LYS A 31 37.81 -50.36 -22.32
CA LYS A 31 37.00 -49.26 -22.84
C LYS A 31 37.78 -48.23 -23.67
N GLU A 32 39.10 -48.15 -23.49
CA GLU A 32 40.00 -47.18 -24.12
C GLU A 32 40.85 -47.85 -25.23
N LYS A 33 40.66 -49.17 -25.47
CA LYS A 33 41.47 -49.98 -26.39
C LYS A 33 41.32 -49.61 -27.87
N TYR A 34 40.15 -49.15 -28.25
CA TYR A 34 39.86 -48.82 -29.64
C TYR A 34 39.60 -47.31 -29.72
N ASN A 35 40.55 -46.57 -30.30
CA ASN A 35 40.48 -45.18 -30.76
C ASN A 35 40.22 -44.05 -29.75
N VAL A 36 40.81 -42.90 -30.08
CA VAL A 36 40.42 -41.59 -29.53
C VAL A 36 39.12 -41.16 -30.23
N TYR A 37 37.99 -41.23 -29.51
CA TYR A 37 36.66 -40.92 -30.07
C TYR A 37 36.34 -39.42 -30.16
N THR A 38 37.15 -38.57 -29.51
CA THR A 38 36.91 -37.12 -29.42
C THR A 38 38.15 -36.36 -29.83
N TYR A 39 37.98 -35.34 -30.67
CA TYR A 39 39.07 -34.45 -31.05
C TYR A 39 39.47 -33.55 -29.88
N ASP A 40 40.72 -33.08 -29.91
CA ASP A 40 41.24 -32.16 -28.90
C ASP A 40 40.40 -30.87 -28.79
N ASN A 41 39.86 -30.35 -29.89
CA ASN A 41 38.98 -29.17 -29.87
C ASN A 41 37.64 -29.41 -29.15
N SER A 42 37.23 -30.67 -28.98
CA SER A 42 36.04 -31.03 -28.18
C SER A 42 36.34 -31.08 -26.68
N TYR A 43 37.62 -31.07 -26.29
CA TYR A 43 38.07 -31.16 -24.91
C TYR A 43 38.71 -29.85 -24.41
N TYR A 44 39.55 -29.22 -25.22
CA TYR A 44 40.21 -27.96 -24.89
C TYR A 44 39.33 -26.76 -25.23
N GLY A 45 39.39 -25.74 -24.36
CA GLY A 45 38.71 -24.47 -24.60
C GLY A 45 39.31 -23.68 -25.76
N GLU A 46 38.52 -22.76 -26.32
CA GLU A 46 38.94 -21.87 -27.40
C GLU A 46 40.04 -20.88 -26.97
N ASN A 47 40.65 -20.20 -27.94
CA ASN A 47 41.70 -19.23 -27.68
C ASN A 47 41.19 -18.07 -26.80
N PHE A 48 41.87 -17.82 -25.67
CA PHE A 48 41.49 -16.79 -24.70
C PHE A 48 41.38 -15.37 -25.30
N ARG A 49 42.21 -15.01 -26.30
CA ARG A 49 42.23 -13.68 -26.92
C ARG A 49 41.42 -13.59 -28.21
N TYR A 50 41.37 -14.68 -28.96
CA TYR A 50 40.70 -14.77 -30.27
C TYR A 50 39.66 -15.88 -30.24
N ASN A 51 38.69 -15.72 -29.35
CA ASN A 51 37.59 -16.65 -29.29
C ASN A 51 36.64 -16.46 -30.48
N ASN A 52 35.86 -17.50 -30.75
CA ASN A 52 34.96 -17.52 -31.89
C ASN A 52 33.91 -16.40 -31.79
N PHE A 53 33.41 -16.12 -30.57
CA PHE A 53 32.44 -15.06 -30.32
C PHE A 53 32.98 -13.65 -30.65
N LEU A 54 34.20 -13.31 -30.22
CA LEU A 54 34.79 -12.00 -30.48
C LEU A 54 35.10 -11.82 -31.96
N LEU A 55 35.60 -12.86 -32.64
CA LEU A 55 35.83 -12.81 -34.09
C LEU A 55 34.51 -12.66 -34.85
N HIS A 56 33.45 -13.33 -34.40
CA HIS A 56 32.11 -13.24 -34.97
C HIS A 56 31.50 -11.83 -34.79
N ILE A 57 31.58 -11.22 -33.60
CA ILE A 57 31.11 -9.83 -33.42
C ILE A 57 31.94 -8.86 -34.27
N ARG A 58 33.26 -9.08 -34.38
CA ARG A 58 34.13 -8.23 -35.20
C ARG A 58 33.80 -8.31 -36.69
N SER A 59 33.42 -9.47 -37.20
CA SER A 59 32.98 -9.59 -38.60
C SER A 59 31.66 -8.86 -38.84
N TYR A 60 30.73 -8.88 -37.88
CA TYR A 60 29.47 -8.12 -37.99
C TYR A 60 29.57 -6.64 -37.66
N LYS A 61 30.71 -6.14 -37.18
CA LYS A 61 30.88 -4.75 -36.75
C LYS A 61 30.37 -3.75 -37.79
N TYR A 62 30.68 -3.98 -39.08
CA TYR A 62 30.22 -3.10 -40.15
C TYR A 62 28.68 -3.07 -40.25
N TYR A 63 28.03 -4.23 -40.28
CA TYR A 63 26.57 -4.33 -40.38
C TYR A 63 25.86 -3.74 -39.16
N ILE A 64 26.37 -4.01 -37.96
CA ILE A 64 25.84 -3.45 -36.72
C ILE A 64 25.96 -1.93 -36.74
N ASN A 65 27.13 -1.40 -37.12
CA ASN A 65 27.34 0.05 -37.22
C ASN A 65 26.41 0.68 -38.25
N TYR A 66 26.24 0.06 -39.42
CA TYR A 66 25.34 0.53 -40.46
C TYR A 66 23.89 0.61 -39.98
N ILE A 67 23.40 -0.43 -39.30
CA ILE A 67 22.04 -0.46 -38.73
C ILE A 67 21.89 0.65 -37.67
N VAL A 68 22.82 0.74 -36.72
CA VAL A 68 22.77 1.76 -35.65
C VAL A 68 22.85 3.17 -36.21
N GLU A 69 23.71 3.42 -37.18
CA GLU A 69 23.86 4.73 -37.84
C GLU A 69 22.58 5.12 -38.58
N ASN A 70 21.94 4.19 -39.27
CA ASN A 70 20.67 4.46 -39.95
C ASN A 70 19.52 4.72 -38.99
N ILE A 71 19.44 3.98 -37.87
CA ILE A 71 18.47 4.25 -36.81
C ILE A 71 18.69 5.66 -36.25
N TYR A 72 19.94 5.99 -35.91
CA TYR A 72 20.29 7.31 -35.40
C TYR A 72 19.97 8.43 -36.39
N LYS A 73 20.34 8.27 -37.67
CA LYS A 73 20.02 9.24 -38.73
C LYS A 73 18.52 9.42 -38.89
N THR A 74 17.75 8.34 -38.87
CA THR A 74 16.29 8.39 -39.00
C THR A 74 15.66 9.11 -37.81
N LEU A 75 16.06 8.78 -36.58
CA LEU A 75 15.59 9.46 -35.37
C LEU A 75 15.97 10.94 -35.36
N LYS A 76 17.21 11.28 -35.75
CA LYS A 76 17.68 12.66 -35.83
C LYS A 76 16.91 13.46 -36.88
N SER A 77 16.68 12.89 -38.06
CA SER A 77 15.92 13.53 -39.12
C SER A 77 14.46 13.74 -38.72
N CYS A 78 13.83 12.74 -38.09
CA CYS A 78 12.47 12.86 -37.56
C CYS A 78 12.39 13.94 -36.46
N GLY A 79 13.34 13.95 -35.52
CA GLY A 79 13.42 14.96 -34.48
C GLY A 79 13.60 16.37 -35.05
N ASN A 80 14.48 16.55 -36.02
CA ASN A 80 14.68 17.83 -36.71
C ASN A 80 13.44 18.27 -37.49
N PHE A 81 12.74 17.34 -38.13
CA PHE A 81 11.51 17.62 -38.87
C PHE A 81 10.41 18.16 -37.97
N CYS A 82 10.26 17.64 -36.75
CA CYS A 82 9.29 18.14 -35.78
C CYS A 82 9.76 19.42 -35.06
N PHE A 83 11.04 19.50 -34.69
CA PHE A 83 11.57 20.59 -33.88
C PHE A 83 11.78 21.90 -34.66
N ASN A 84 12.33 21.84 -35.88
CA ASN A 84 12.62 23.03 -36.67
C ASN A 84 11.40 23.91 -36.98
N PRO A 85 10.23 23.39 -37.38
CA PRO A 85 9.05 24.24 -37.62
C PRO A 85 8.56 24.89 -36.32
N ILE A 86 8.53 24.15 -35.21
CA ILE A 86 8.14 24.68 -33.89
C ILE A 86 9.11 25.79 -33.45
N LYS A 87 10.41 25.55 -33.55
CA LYS A 87 11.45 26.54 -33.24
C LYS A 87 11.29 27.79 -34.10
N ASN A 88 11.11 27.64 -35.40
CA ASN A 88 10.95 28.78 -36.32
C ASN A 88 9.67 29.56 -36.00
N PHE A 89 8.58 28.88 -35.64
CA PHE A 89 7.34 29.53 -35.20
C PHE A 89 7.55 30.32 -33.90
N ILE A 90 8.18 29.71 -32.89
CA ILE A 90 8.48 30.39 -31.62
C ILE A 90 9.38 31.61 -31.85
N LEU A 91 10.46 31.48 -32.63
CA LEU A 91 11.37 32.59 -32.90
C LEU A 91 10.72 33.71 -33.74
N LYS A 92 9.77 33.37 -34.61
CA LYS A 92 9.01 34.36 -35.39
C LYS A 92 8.12 35.23 -34.49
N HIS A 93 7.48 34.63 -33.47
CA HIS A 93 6.58 35.34 -32.56
C HIS A 93 7.27 35.91 -31.32
N ASN A 94 8.35 35.28 -30.85
CA ASN A 94 9.12 35.64 -29.68
C ASN A 94 10.62 35.62 -30.00
N PRO A 95 11.15 36.64 -30.70
CA PRO A 95 12.52 36.65 -31.20
C PRO A 95 13.57 36.84 -30.10
N ASP A 96 13.22 37.50 -29.00
CA ASP A 96 14.11 37.75 -27.85
C ASP A 96 13.79 36.82 -26.67
N ILE A 97 14.81 36.50 -25.87
CA ILE A 97 14.73 35.60 -24.72
C ILE A 97 13.72 36.07 -23.67
N ARG A 98 13.54 37.40 -23.55
CA ARG A 98 12.59 38.01 -22.60
C ARG A 98 11.14 37.64 -22.97
N TYR A 99 10.80 37.74 -24.26
CA TYR A 99 9.47 37.37 -24.74
C TYR A 99 9.25 35.86 -24.68
N GLN A 100 10.28 35.05 -24.91
CA GLN A 100 10.21 33.60 -24.73
C GLN A 100 9.94 33.21 -23.28
N LEU A 101 10.58 33.89 -22.32
CA LEU A 101 10.34 33.68 -20.89
C LEU A 101 8.91 34.08 -20.50
N VAL A 102 8.41 35.22 -21.00
CA VAL A 102 7.01 35.64 -20.77
C VAL A 102 6.03 34.61 -21.34
N ALA A 103 6.25 34.14 -22.56
CA ALA A 103 5.42 33.11 -23.19
C ALA A 103 5.46 31.78 -22.41
N LEU A 104 6.63 31.38 -21.90
CA LEU A 104 6.79 30.19 -21.08
C LEU A 104 6.07 30.32 -19.74
N LEU A 105 6.18 31.46 -19.05
CA LEU A 105 5.44 31.72 -17.81
C LEU A 105 3.93 31.77 -18.05
N ALA A 106 3.48 32.38 -19.15
CA ALA A 106 2.07 32.39 -19.53
C ALA A 106 1.56 30.97 -19.84
N PHE A 107 2.36 30.15 -20.51
CA PHE A 107 2.04 28.73 -20.74
C PHE A 107 1.94 27.96 -19.41
N LEU A 108 2.93 28.08 -18.52
CA LEU A 108 2.89 27.41 -17.22
C LEU A 108 1.71 27.91 -16.35
N GLY A 109 1.44 29.21 -16.36
CA GLY A 109 0.30 29.79 -15.66
C GLY A 109 -1.03 29.28 -16.21
N THR A 110 -1.21 29.29 -17.53
CA THR A 110 -2.45 28.80 -18.17
C THR A 110 -2.64 27.30 -17.95
N THR A 111 -1.60 26.49 -18.10
CA THR A 111 -1.69 25.05 -17.78
C THR A 111 -2.04 24.81 -16.32
N SER A 112 -1.42 25.53 -15.37
CA SER A 112 -1.78 25.44 -13.95
C SER A 112 -3.23 25.84 -13.70
N ILE A 113 -3.73 26.91 -14.32
CA ILE A 113 -5.12 27.36 -14.17
C ILE A 113 -6.07 26.28 -14.70
N ILE A 114 -5.80 25.74 -15.90
CA ILE A 114 -6.60 24.66 -16.49
C ILE A 114 -6.60 23.44 -15.58
N THR A 115 -5.44 23.04 -15.04
CA THR A 115 -5.34 21.93 -14.09
C THR A 115 -6.13 22.20 -12.81
N THR A 116 -6.02 23.40 -12.22
CA THR A 116 -6.81 23.75 -11.02
C THR A 116 -8.30 23.74 -11.29
N TYR A 117 -8.74 24.19 -12.46
CA TYR A 117 -10.15 24.18 -12.84
C TYR A 117 -10.70 22.74 -12.91
N HIS A 118 -10.00 21.84 -13.59
CA HIS A 118 -10.41 20.44 -13.68
C HIS A 118 -10.32 19.72 -12.33
N ASN A 119 -9.28 20.01 -11.55
CA ASN A 119 -9.14 19.49 -10.19
C ASN A 119 -10.29 19.96 -9.30
N ASN A 120 -10.74 21.21 -9.39
CA ASN A 120 -11.87 21.71 -8.60
C ASN A 120 -13.17 20.99 -8.97
N ILE A 121 -13.42 20.75 -10.27
CA ILE A 121 -14.59 19.97 -10.68
C ILE A 121 -14.53 18.55 -10.11
N TYR A 122 -13.37 17.89 -10.20
CA TYR A 122 -13.20 16.54 -9.67
C TYR A 122 -13.28 16.51 -8.15
N GLN A 123 -12.73 17.52 -7.47
CA GLN A 123 -12.79 17.67 -6.03
C GLN A 123 -14.22 17.88 -5.56
N ASN A 124 -15.02 18.69 -6.25
CA ASN A 124 -16.44 18.84 -5.92
C ASN A 124 -17.20 17.50 -5.98
N ILE A 125 -16.86 16.63 -6.93
CA ILE A 125 -17.45 15.28 -7.00
C ILE A 125 -17.01 14.46 -5.77
N ILE A 126 -15.72 14.47 -5.43
CA ILE A 126 -15.20 13.80 -4.23
C ILE A 126 -15.85 14.34 -2.95
N ASP A 127 -16.04 15.65 -2.86
CA ASP A 127 -16.62 16.29 -1.68
C ASP A 127 -18.08 15.88 -1.50
N ILE A 128 -18.85 15.81 -2.60
CA ILE A 128 -20.22 15.28 -2.56
C ILE A 128 -20.22 13.81 -2.15
N THR A 129 -19.34 12.97 -2.70
CA THR A 129 -19.28 11.56 -2.29
C THR A 129 -18.91 11.41 -0.82
N ASN A 130 -17.96 12.20 -0.32
CA ASN A 130 -17.59 12.21 1.09
C ASN A 130 -18.75 12.69 1.98
N MET A 131 -19.52 13.70 1.55
CA MET A 131 -20.72 14.14 2.27
C MET A 131 -21.78 13.04 2.33
N LEU A 132 -21.96 12.27 1.26
CA LEU A 132 -22.88 11.13 1.26
C LEU A 132 -22.38 10.02 2.19
N GLU A 133 -21.08 9.73 2.20
CA GLU A 133 -20.48 8.77 3.13
C GLU A 133 -20.66 9.20 4.59
N LEU A 134 -20.50 10.48 4.90
CA LEU A 134 -20.77 11.03 6.22
C LEU A 134 -22.26 10.93 6.59
N GLY A 135 -23.17 11.17 5.64
CA GLY A 135 -24.61 10.97 5.85
C GLY A 135 -24.95 9.53 6.21
N VAL A 136 -24.32 8.54 5.56
CA VAL A 136 -24.48 7.12 5.91
C VAL A 136 -23.95 6.84 7.32
N VAL A 137 -22.86 7.49 7.74
CA VAL A 137 -22.33 7.36 9.11
C VAL A 137 -23.30 7.95 10.12
N ASP A 138 -23.95 9.08 9.82
CA ASP A 138 -24.97 9.68 10.68
C ASP A 138 -26.20 8.75 10.82
N ASP A 139 -26.69 8.18 9.72
CA ASP A 139 -27.78 7.18 9.75
C ASP A 139 -27.41 5.95 10.61
N MET A 140 -26.17 5.46 10.49
CA MET A 140 -25.67 4.34 11.32
C MET A 140 -25.59 4.72 12.79
N LYS A 141 -25.22 5.97 13.10
CA LYS A 141 -25.14 6.48 14.46
C LYS A 141 -26.52 6.61 15.10
N GLU A 142 -27.52 7.12 14.37
CA GLU A 142 -28.91 7.18 14.85
C GLU A 142 -29.44 5.79 15.22
N ASN A 143 -29.00 4.75 14.50
CA ASN A 143 -29.33 3.36 14.77
C ASN A 143 -28.46 2.70 15.86
N ASN A 144 -27.66 3.46 16.62
CA ASN A 144 -26.78 2.98 17.69
C ASN A 144 -25.73 1.94 17.22
N PHE A 145 -25.31 1.99 15.94
CA PHE A 145 -24.37 1.02 15.38
C PHE A 145 -22.96 1.13 15.98
N PHE A 146 -22.52 2.36 16.30
CA PHE A 146 -21.18 2.62 16.84
C PHE A 146 -21.11 2.53 18.37
N ASP A 147 -22.24 2.41 19.05
CA ASP A 147 -22.28 2.35 20.52
C ASP A 147 -21.63 1.06 21.04
N THR A 148 -21.00 1.16 22.21
CA THR A 148 -20.51 -0.01 22.92
C THR A 148 -21.66 -0.82 23.52
N GLN A 149 -21.41 -2.09 23.84
CA GLN A 149 -22.40 -2.92 24.55
C GLN A 149 -22.83 -2.27 25.87
N SER A 150 -21.89 -1.63 26.59
CA SER A 150 -22.14 -0.91 27.83
C SER A 150 -23.00 0.33 27.64
N GLU A 151 -22.71 1.17 26.65
CA GLU A 151 -23.50 2.38 26.38
C GLU A 151 -24.93 2.03 25.98
N LEU A 152 -25.10 1.04 25.11
CA LEU A 152 -26.43 0.58 24.72
C LEU A 152 -27.20 0.00 25.92
N GLN A 153 -26.52 -0.76 26.78
CA GLN A 153 -27.14 -1.32 27.98
C GLN A 153 -27.56 -0.22 28.97
N ASN A 154 -26.71 0.79 29.19
CA ASN A 154 -27.02 1.93 30.05
C ASN A 154 -28.20 2.73 29.49
N LYS A 155 -28.20 3.06 28.19
CA LYS A 155 -29.33 3.72 27.52
C LYS A 155 -30.62 2.90 27.66
N ASN A 156 -30.52 1.58 27.56
CA ASN A 156 -31.68 0.71 27.76
C ASN A 156 -32.22 0.72 29.19
N ILE A 157 -31.33 0.80 30.19
CA ILE A 157 -31.70 0.93 31.59
C ILE A 157 -32.31 2.31 31.85
N ASP A 158 -31.71 3.38 31.32
CA ASP A 158 -32.19 4.76 31.50
C ASP A 158 -33.60 4.93 30.94
N ASP A 159 -33.84 4.46 29.71
CA ASP A 159 -35.17 4.50 29.10
C ASP A 159 -36.18 3.63 29.88
N TYR A 160 -35.75 2.46 30.39
CA TYR A 160 -36.61 1.59 31.21
C TYR A 160 -36.96 2.25 32.54
N SER A 161 -35.99 2.89 33.20
CA SER A 161 -36.19 3.62 34.45
C SER A 161 -37.14 4.80 34.25
N GLN A 162 -37.00 5.56 33.16
CA GLN A 162 -37.91 6.67 32.84
C GLN A 162 -39.34 6.18 32.64
N ASP A 163 -39.53 5.07 31.91
CA ASP A 163 -40.86 4.47 31.73
C ASP A 163 -41.42 3.92 33.04
N HIS A 164 -40.57 3.30 33.87
CA HIS A 164 -40.98 2.77 35.17
C HIS A 164 -41.43 3.88 36.13
N GLU A 165 -40.67 4.98 36.22
CA GLU A 165 -41.03 6.16 36.99
C GLU A 165 -42.34 6.76 36.48
N ARG A 166 -42.48 6.92 35.16
CA ARG A 166 -43.72 7.42 34.54
C ARG A 166 -44.93 6.57 34.90
N LEU A 167 -44.83 5.24 34.78
CA LEU A 167 -45.93 4.33 35.11
C LEU A 167 -46.27 4.33 36.60
N THR A 168 -45.25 4.45 37.46
CA THR A 168 -45.44 4.55 38.92
C THR A 168 -46.15 5.84 39.29
N ASP A 169 -45.75 6.97 38.69
CA ASP A 169 -46.40 8.27 38.88
C ASP A 169 -47.85 8.27 38.38
N LEU A 170 -48.11 7.64 37.22
CA LEU A 170 -49.46 7.48 36.68
C LEU A 170 -50.32 6.62 37.60
N TRP A 171 -49.77 5.52 38.11
CA TRP A 171 -50.45 4.65 39.07
C TRP A 171 -50.79 5.40 40.36
N GLU A 172 -49.84 6.13 40.95
CA GLU A 172 -50.07 6.89 42.18
C GLU A 172 -51.13 7.97 42.00
N LYS A 173 -51.11 8.70 40.88
CA LYS A 173 -52.12 9.72 40.54
C LYS A 173 -53.50 9.08 40.34
N ALA A 174 -53.56 8.00 39.57
CA ALA A 174 -54.80 7.27 39.32
C ALA A 174 -55.41 6.74 40.62
N LEU A 175 -54.58 6.17 41.51
CA LEU A 175 -55.02 5.65 42.80
C LEU A 175 -55.54 6.75 43.71
N LYS A 176 -54.84 7.90 43.81
CA LYS A 176 -55.29 9.06 44.61
C LYS A 176 -56.65 9.57 44.12
N ASP A 177 -56.81 9.76 42.82
CA ASP A 177 -58.05 10.28 42.21
C ASP A 177 -59.23 9.31 42.35
N ALA A 178 -58.98 8.01 42.11
CA ALA A 178 -60.00 6.98 42.26
C ALA A 178 -60.44 6.79 43.71
N THR A 179 -59.52 6.94 44.66
CA THR A 179 -59.82 6.89 46.10
C THR A 179 -60.67 8.10 46.52
N GLN A 180 -60.35 9.30 46.03
CA GLN A 180 -61.14 10.50 46.32
C GLN A 180 -62.56 10.42 45.75
N LYS A 181 -62.71 9.85 44.55
CA LYS A 181 -64.00 9.73 43.86
C LYS A 181 -64.75 8.42 44.14
N ASN A 182 -64.15 7.48 44.88
CA ASN A 182 -64.66 6.13 45.14
C ASN A 182 -65.19 5.41 43.88
N SER A 183 -64.46 5.50 42.75
CA SER A 183 -64.92 4.96 41.47
C SER A 183 -63.82 4.20 40.73
N PHE A 184 -64.09 2.93 40.43
CA PHE A 184 -63.22 2.07 39.62
C PHE A 184 -63.11 2.56 38.17
N ASN A 185 -64.19 3.15 37.63
CA ASN A 185 -64.19 3.68 36.27
C ASN A 185 -63.14 4.79 36.08
N GLN A 186 -62.82 5.53 37.15
CA GLN A 186 -61.77 6.55 37.11
C GLN A 186 -60.37 5.92 36.93
N LEU A 187 -60.09 4.75 37.51
CA LEU A 187 -58.84 4.02 37.26
C LEU A 187 -58.74 3.57 35.81
N CYS A 188 -59.84 3.05 35.23
CA CYS A 188 -59.86 2.63 33.84
C CYS A 188 -59.61 3.78 32.85
N GLN A 189 -60.01 5.02 33.20
CA GLN A 189 -59.71 6.20 32.39
C GLN A 189 -58.21 6.55 32.35
N TYR A 190 -57.43 6.15 33.36
CA TYR A 190 -55.98 6.35 33.36
C TYR A 190 -55.21 5.28 32.56
N LEU A 191 -55.88 4.21 32.11
CA LEU A 191 -55.30 3.20 31.21
C LEU A 191 -55.35 3.61 29.74
N THR A 192 -56.18 4.59 29.38
CA THR A 192 -56.24 5.09 28.00
C THR A 192 -55.02 5.96 27.73
N ILE A 193 -54.10 5.43 26.95
CA ILE A 193 -52.92 6.12 26.45
C ILE A 193 -53.36 7.30 25.59
N LYS A 194 -52.89 8.51 25.91
CA LYS A 194 -53.10 9.69 25.08
C LYS A 194 -52.00 9.77 24.01
N ASP A 195 -52.35 10.25 22.82
CA ASP A 195 -51.40 10.37 21.70
C ASP A 195 -50.22 11.32 22.00
N ASP A 196 -50.38 12.22 22.97
CA ASP A 196 -49.35 13.18 23.41
C ASP A 196 -48.36 12.60 24.44
N GLU A 197 -48.54 11.35 24.89
CA GLU A 197 -47.63 10.76 25.88
C GLU A 197 -46.35 10.23 25.23
N PRO A 198 -45.16 10.55 25.78
CA PRO A 198 -43.89 10.03 25.30
C PRO A 198 -43.77 8.56 25.71
N ILE A 199 -44.42 7.68 24.95
CA ILE A 199 -44.22 6.24 25.09
C ILE A 199 -42.85 5.94 24.50
N VAL A 200 -41.97 5.31 25.27
CA VAL A 200 -40.73 4.78 24.71
C VAL A 200 -41.13 3.77 23.64
N ASN A 201 -40.89 4.13 22.38
CA ASN A 201 -41.25 3.32 21.23
C ASN A 201 -40.68 1.90 21.37
N PHE A 202 -41.40 0.93 20.80
CA PHE A 202 -41.02 -0.47 20.76
C PHE A 202 -39.54 -0.64 20.41
N LYS A 203 -38.75 -1.12 21.37
CA LYS A 203 -37.32 -1.34 21.17
C LYS A 203 -37.10 -2.62 20.37
N PRO A 204 -36.26 -2.60 19.32
CA PRO A 204 -35.90 -3.81 18.60
C PRO A 204 -35.24 -4.80 19.57
N LYS A 205 -35.73 -6.04 19.56
CA LYS A 205 -35.28 -7.10 20.48
C LYS A 205 -33.79 -7.43 20.32
N HIS A 206 -33.25 -7.26 19.12
CA HIS A 206 -31.85 -7.50 18.80
C HIS A 206 -31.29 -6.32 18.02
N ILE A 207 -30.16 -5.80 18.47
CA ILE A 207 -29.44 -4.69 17.84
C ILE A 207 -28.06 -5.21 17.45
N TRP A 208 -27.67 -4.99 16.19
CA TRP A 208 -26.35 -5.30 15.67
C TRP A 208 -25.45 -4.07 15.75
N ARG A 209 -24.17 -4.24 16.10
CA ARG A 209 -23.23 -3.14 16.31
C ARG A 209 -21.89 -3.39 15.65
N TYR A 210 -21.14 -2.32 15.44
CA TYR A 210 -19.83 -2.35 14.83
C TYR A 210 -18.85 -3.27 15.58
N GLY A 211 -18.80 -3.16 16.92
CA GLY A 211 -17.91 -3.98 17.75
C GLY A 211 -18.22 -5.48 17.76
N MET A 212 -19.30 -5.92 17.12
CA MET A 212 -19.60 -7.35 16.94
C MET A 212 -18.95 -7.93 15.67
N ILE A 213 -18.41 -7.09 14.78
CA ILE A 213 -17.75 -7.54 13.55
C ILE A 213 -16.32 -8.01 13.90
N PRO A 214 -15.96 -9.28 13.63
CA PRO A 214 -14.63 -9.78 13.95
C PRO A 214 -13.56 -9.16 13.04
N TYR A 215 -12.38 -8.90 13.61
CA TYR A 215 -11.21 -8.39 12.90
C TYR A 215 -9.94 -9.11 13.36
N GLY A 216 -8.92 -9.15 12.49
CA GLY A 216 -7.56 -9.56 12.82
C GLY A 216 -6.96 -10.59 11.85
N GLU A 217 -5.71 -10.40 11.46
CA GLU A 217 -4.97 -11.29 10.53
C GLU A 217 -5.00 -12.76 10.96
N ASN A 218 -4.90 -13.01 12.26
CA ASN A 218 -4.84 -14.34 12.85
C ASN A 218 -6.14 -14.78 13.53
N ASN A 219 -7.21 -13.99 13.44
CA ASN A 219 -8.49 -14.30 14.08
C ASN A 219 -9.21 -15.44 13.32
N PRO A 220 -9.52 -16.59 13.95
CA PRO A 220 -10.23 -17.69 13.30
C PRO A 220 -11.64 -17.31 12.82
N ASP A 221 -12.31 -16.35 13.48
CA ASP A 221 -13.69 -15.95 13.15
C ASP A 221 -13.80 -15.29 11.75
N THR A 222 -12.67 -14.86 11.18
CA THR A 222 -12.58 -14.26 9.84
C THR A 222 -12.19 -15.26 8.75
N LYS A 223 -11.83 -16.49 9.11
CA LYS A 223 -11.23 -17.49 8.21
C LYS A 223 -12.26 -18.56 7.84
N THR A 224 -12.88 -18.41 6.67
CA THR A 224 -13.78 -19.42 6.10
C THR A 224 -13.00 -20.48 5.31
N PHE A 225 -12.34 -20.05 4.22
CA PHE A 225 -11.50 -20.89 3.37
C PHE A 225 -10.11 -20.26 3.20
N ALA A 226 -9.13 -21.08 2.85
CA ALA A 226 -7.78 -20.60 2.61
C ALA A 226 -7.73 -19.77 1.31
N ILE A 227 -7.40 -18.49 1.43
CA ILE A 227 -7.16 -17.59 0.29
C ILE A 227 -5.84 -17.98 -0.40
N PRO A 228 -5.81 -18.17 -1.73
CA PRO A 228 -4.60 -18.52 -2.47
C PRO A 228 -3.54 -17.43 -2.37
N SER A 229 -2.26 -17.81 -2.40
CA SER A 229 -1.14 -16.87 -2.23
C SER A 229 -1.06 -15.81 -3.34
N SER A 230 -1.52 -16.14 -4.55
CA SER A 230 -1.53 -15.23 -5.71
C SER A 230 -2.52 -14.06 -5.57
N GLU A 231 -3.54 -14.19 -4.71
CA GLU A 231 -4.55 -13.15 -4.47
C GLU A 231 -4.23 -12.29 -3.25
N LYS A 232 -3.22 -12.66 -2.46
CA LYS A 232 -2.84 -11.89 -1.27
C LYS A 232 -2.02 -10.66 -1.67
N PRO A 233 -2.28 -9.49 -1.05
CA PRO A 233 -1.51 -8.29 -1.31
C PRO A 233 -0.07 -8.44 -0.80
N PHE A 234 0.87 -7.75 -1.46
CA PHE A 234 2.25 -7.70 -1.03
C PHE A 234 2.47 -6.62 0.02
N ARG A 235 3.32 -6.92 1.03
CA ARG A 235 3.86 -5.92 1.94
C ARG A 235 4.93 -5.10 1.20
N SER A 236 4.98 -3.79 1.47
CA SER A 236 6.04 -2.93 0.94
C SER A 236 7.43 -3.45 1.33
N PHE A 237 8.41 -3.30 0.44
CA PHE A 237 9.78 -3.79 0.66
C PHE A 237 10.80 -2.66 0.46
N ALA A 238 11.60 -2.41 1.50
CA ALA A 238 12.71 -1.48 1.45
C ALA A 238 13.92 -2.07 2.17
N LEU A 239 15.03 -2.20 1.44
CA LEU A 239 16.30 -2.71 1.95
C LEU A 239 17.46 -1.94 1.33
N ASN A 240 18.07 -1.07 2.12
CA ASN A 240 19.25 -0.29 1.75
C ASN A 240 20.27 -0.29 2.90
N PHE A 241 21.49 0.16 2.62
CA PHE A 241 22.54 0.29 3.64
C PHE A 241 22.18 1.30 4.75
N THR A 242 21.33 2.28 4.45
CA THR A 242 20.98 3.37 5.37
C THR A 242 19.66 3.17 6.10
N TYR A 243 18.69 2.47 5.49
CA TYR A 243 17.39 2.18 6.11
C TYR A 243 16.78 0.89 5.55
N ASN A 244 15.86 0.30 6.32
CA ASN A 244 15.04 -0.82 5.87
C ASN A 244 13.69 -0.83 6.61
N ASN A 245 12.70 -1.54 6.06
CA ASN A 245 11.40 -1.74 6.68
C ASN A 245 11.17 -3.19 7.15
N LEU A 246 12.26 -3.97 7.25
CA LEU A 246 12.25 -5.40 7.59
C LEU A 246 12.55 -5.65 9.07
N SER A 247 13.27 -4.74 9.73
CA SER A 247 13.67 -4.89 11.14
C SER A 247 12.53 -4.70 12.14
N GLY A 248 11.31 -4.39 11.68
CA GLY A 248 10.15 -4.13 12.53
C GLY A 248 8.84 -4.26 11.77
N ASN A 249 7.73 -4.26 12.51
CA ASN A 249 6.38 -4.26 11.97
C ASN A 249 5.56 -3.15 12.62
N TRP A 250 4.77 -2.43 11.83
CA TRP A 250 3.88 -1.36 12.29
C TRP A 250 2.45 -1.85 12.55
N GLY A 251 2.16 -3.11 12.20
CA GLY A 251 0.81 -3.67 12.27
C GLY A 251 -0.07 -3.18 11.13
N ASP A 252 -1.37 -3.44 11.27
CA ASP A 252 -2.39 -3.04 10.31
C ASP A 252 -3.00 -1.69 10.70
N TYR A 253 -3.99 -1.20 9.94
CA TYR A 253 -4.60 0.10 10.20
C TYR A 253 -5.30 0.18 11.57
N VAL A 254 -5.92 -0.94 12.00
CA VAL A 254 -6.62 -1.09 13.29
C VAL A 254 -5.66 -1.63 14.35
N ASP A 255 -5.12 -2.84 14.17
CA ASP A 255 -4.23 -3.50 15.13
C ASP A 255 -2.76 -3.05 14.97
N ARG A 256 -2.52 -1.77 15.30
CA ARG A 256 -1.18 -1.15 15.21
C ARG A 256 -0.22 -1.68 16.26
N ARG A 257 1.07 -1.69 15.91
CA ARG A 257 2.15 -2.15 16.81
C ARG A 257 3.34 -1.22 16.73
N ASP A 258 4.09 -1.17 17.82
CA ASP A 258 5.35 -0.43 17.87
C ASP A 258 6.42 -1.16 17.05
N ASN A 259 7.02 -0.46 16.10
CA ASN A 259 8.06 -0.99 15.23
C ASN A 259 9.39 -1.23 15.96
N LYS A 260 9.60 -0.67 17.15
CA LYS A 260 10.81 -0.87 17.96
C LYS A 260 10.57 -1.89 19.09
N GLY A 261 11.57 -2.73 19.31
CA GLY A 261 11.61 -3.65 20.46
C GLY A 261 11.75 -2.91 21.79
N SER A 262 11.36 -3.57 22.89
CA SER A 262 11.27 -2.99 24.25
C SER A 262 12.51 -2.22 24.70
N LEU A 263 13.72 -2.71 24.38
CA LEU A 263 14.99 -2.09 24.76
C LEU A 263 15.23 -0.72 24.10
N LEU A 264 14.71 -0.51 22.90
CA LEU A 264 14.95 0.71 22.11
C LEU A 264 13.82 1.74 22.23
N ARG A 265 12.69 1.37 22.85
CA ARG A 265 11.54 2.29 23.00
C ARG A 265 11.88 3.53 23.84
N PRO A 266 12.60 3.44 24.98
CA PRO A 266 12.94 4.62 25.77
C PRO A 266 13.87 5.59 25.03
N SER A 267 14.72 5.08 24.13
CA SER A 267 15.67 5.86 23.33
C SER A 267 15.19 6.14 21.91
N ARG A 268 13.86 6.13 21.66
CA ARG A 268 13.29 6.32 20.30
C ARG A 268 13.82 7.56 19.59
N TYR A 269 14.00 8.65 20.33
CA TYR A 269 14.48 9.93 19.80
C TYR A 269 15.87 9.83 19.14
N MET A 270 16.68 8.82 19.48
CA MET A 270 17.98 8.58 18.84
C MET A 270 17.86 7.95 17.45
N PHE A 271 16.67 7.47 17.07
CA PHE A 271 16.41 6.78 15.79
C PHE A 271 15.50 7.58 14.86
N THR A 272 15.44 8.90 15.05
CA THR A 272 14.61 9.83 14.28
C THR A 272 15.43 11.05 13.89
N ASP A 273 15.41 11.44 12.62
CA ASP A 273 16.06 12.68 12.18
C ASP A 273 15.36 13.93 12.71
N VAL A 274 14.04 13.84 12.90
CA VAL A 274 13.19 14.91 13.45
C VAL A 274 12.28 14.31 14.52
N LEU A 275 12.21 14.97 15.69
CA LEU A 275 11.32 14.60 16.79
C LEU A 275 10.40 15.77 17.14
N ILE A 276 9.09 15.53 17.08
CA ILE A 276 8.07 16.43 17.63
C ILE A 276 7.53 15.78 18.91
N PRO A 277 7.85 16.33 20.10
CA PRO A 277 7.43 15.75 21.38
C PRO A 277 5.93 15.95 21.63
N ALA A 278 5.36 15.16 22.56
CA ALA A 278 3.98 15.32 22.99
C ALA A 278 3.78 16.64 23.75
N THR A 279 2.61 17.25 23.57
CA THR A 279 2.14 18.31 24.47
C THR A 279 1.58 17.64 25.72
N LYS A 280 2.02 18.09 26.90
CA LYS A 280 1.59 17.54 28.19
C LYS A 280 0.98 18.63 29.04
#